data_AF-A0A7C2F822-F1
#
_entry.id   AF-A0A7C2F822-F1
#
_cell.length_a   1.000
_cell.length_b   1.000
_cell.length_c   1.000
_cell.angle_alpha   90.00
_cell.angle_beta   90.00
_cell.angle_gamma   90.00
#
_symmetry.space_group_name_H-M   'P 1'
#
loop_
_entity.id
_entity.type
_entity.pdbx_description
1 polymer ?
#
loop_
_entity_poly.entity_id
_entity_poly.type
_entity_poly.pdbx_seq_one_letter_code
_entity_poly.pdbx_strand_id
1 'polypeptide(L)'
;GSAIITETPEMLGAEHVLAKRAASEEVERRIWEITSRTEERIKALGLDIREAEPGPGNIEAGLTTLTEKSLGAIRKGGTTPIVEVVDYAQRPSRKGLVIMDGPAHDVVSVTGMVAAGAQVVVFTTGLGTPVGSPIAPVIKVSSNSQLYQRWEDNIDLNAGAILDGEETLDSMGRGILEEILQVSSGKRTKAEILGHREFAIHTIAPTV
;
A
#
# COMPACT_ATOMS: atom_id res chain seq x y z
N GLY A 1 10.86 -9.72 10.88
CA GLY A 1 11.24 -8.68 9.90
C GLY A 1 10.55 -7.38 10.24
N SER A 2 10.56 -6.42 9.33
CA SER A 2 9.73 -5.22 9.38
C SER A 2 8.82 -5.19 8.17
N ALA A 3 7.60 -4.70 8.33
CA ALA A 3 6.67 -4.44 7.25
C ALA A 3 6.34 -2.94 7.25
N ILE A 4 6.34 -2.32 6.07
CA ILE A 4 6.00 -0.91 5.91
C ILE A 4 4.67 -0.85 5.14
N ILE A 5 3.72 -0.10 5.67
CA ILE A 5 2.56 0.37 4.91
C ILE A 5 2.68 1.89 4.74
N THR A 6 2.16 2.42 3.64
CA THR A 6 2.22 3.86 3.29
C THR A 6 0.86 4.29 2.74
N GLU A 7 0.80 5.43 2.07
CA GLU A 7 -0.40 6.03 1.46
C GLU A 7 -1.30 6.68 2.51
N THR A 8 -0.80 7.72 3.16
CA THR A 8 -1.54 8.45 4.21
C THR A 8 -2.91 8.94 3.77
N PRO A 9 -3.14 9.41 2.51
CA PRO A 9 -4.48 9.75 2.05
C PRO A 9 -5.48 8.58 2.11
N GLU A 10 -5.00 7.34 1.91
CA GLU A 10 -5.80 6.11 1.97
C GLU A 10 -6.09 5.65 3.42
N MET A 11 -5.63 6.41 4.41
CA MET A 11 -5.90 6.14 5.83
C MET A 11 -6.96 7.07 6.41
N LEU A 12 -7.31 8.15 5.70
CA LEU A 12 -8.25 9.15 6.17
C LEU A 12 -9.65 8.57 6.36
N GLY A 13 -10.28 8.86 7.49
CA GLY A 13 -11.51 8.24 7.96
C GLY A 13 -11.31 6.94 8.76
N ALA A 14 -10.12 6.33 8.71
CA ALA A 14 -9.80 5.08 9.41
C ALA A 14 -8.65 5.24 10.44
N GLU A 15 -8.13 6.45 10.63
CA GLU A 15 -7.01 6.75 11.54
C GLU A 15 -7.28 6.33 12.98
N HIS A 16 -8.52 6.43 13.46
CA HIS A 16 -8.92 5.97 14.79
C HIS A 16 -8.73 4.45 15.01
N VAL A 17 -8.82 3.64 13.94
CA VAL A 17 -8.56 2.19 14.00
C VAL A 17 -7.05 1.92 14.08
N LEU A 18 -6.25 2.70 13.35
CA LEU A 18 -4.79 2.63 13.42
C LEU A 18 -4.26 3.11 14.78
N ALA A 19 -4.76 4.25 15.27
CA ALA A 19 -4.43 4.82 16.57
C ALA A 19 -4.62 3.82 17.72
N LYS A 20 -5.73 3.08 17.74
CA LYS A 20 -5.99 2.00 18.72
C LYS A 20 -4.97 0.85 18.68
N ARG A 21 -4.22 0.71 17.59
CA ARG A 21 -3.17 -0.31 17.42
C ARG A 21 -1.77 0.24 17.71
N ALA A 22 -1.63 1.51 18.08
CA ALA A 22 -0.34 2.10 18.37
C ALA A 22 0.32 1.42 19.58
N ALA A 23 1.61 1.11 19.47
CA ALA A 23 2.36 0.49 20.56
C ALA A 23 2.72 1.47 21.69
N SER A 24 2.47 2.77 21.51
CA SER A 24 2.72 3.83 22.50
C SER A 24 1.93 5.09 22.14
N GLU A 25 1.74 5.98 23.12
CA GLU A 25 1.11 7.30 22.92
C GLU A 25 1.84 8.15 21.87
N GLU A 26 3.17 8.02 21.76
CA GLU A 26 3.95 8.72 20.76
C GLU A 26 3.59 8.29 19.34
N VAL A 27 3.48 6.97 19.12
CA VAL A 27 3.07 6.39 17.83
C VAL A 27 1.62 6.79 17.53
N GLU A 28 0.73 6.74 18.53
CA GLU A 28 -0.66 7.15 18.37
C GLU A 28 -0.76 8.61 17.90
N ARG A 29 -0.08 9.51 18.61
CA ARG A 29 -0.02 10.94 18.27
C ARG A 29 0.53 11.16 16.86
N ARG A 30 1.56 10.42 16.45
CA ARG A 30 2.12 10.52 15.10
C ARG A 30 1.15 10.06 14.02
N ILE A 31 0.33 9.02 14.27
CA ILE A 31 -0.72 8.60 13.33
C ILE A 31 -1.70 9.74 13.10
N TRP A 32 -2.21 10.36 14.18
CA TRP A 32 -3.11 11.50 14.07
C TRP A 32 -2.46 12.68 13.35
N GLU A 33 -1.20 12.99 13.68
CA GLU A 33 -0.46 14.10 13.08
C GLU A 33 -0.35 13.96 11.55
N ILE A 34 0.06 12.79 11.05
CA ILE A 34 0.24 12.61 9.60
C ILE A 34 -1.10 12.71 8.86
N THR A 35 -2.18 12.16 9.41
CA THR A 35 -3.50 12.22 8.78
C THR A 35 -4.10 13.62 8.79
N SER A 36 -3.99 14.35 9.91
CA SER A 36 -4.43 15.73 9.99
C SER A 36 -3.63 16.62 9.04
N ARG A 37 -2.30 16.45 8.98
CA ARG A 37 -1.43 17.16 8.04
C ARG A 37 -1.80 16.90 6.59
N THR A 38 -2.11 15.65 6.23
CA THR A 38 -2.57 15.30 4.88
C THR A 38 -3.90 15.97 4.56
N GLU A 39 -4.88 15.91 5.46
CA GLU A 39 -6.20 16.54 5.27
C GLU A 39 -6.08 18.06 5.12
N GLU A 40 -5.26 18.72 5.94
CA GLU A 40 -4.98 20.16 5.85
C GLU A 40 -4.33 20.54 4.53
N ARG A 41 -3.35 19.76 4.05
CA ARG A 41 -2.68 20.00 2.76
C ARG A 41 -3.67 19.94 1.60
N ILE A 42 -4.62 19.01 1.64
CA ILE A 42 -5.63 18.86 0.58
C ILE A 42 -6.63 20.01 0.62
N LYS A 43 -7.10 20.39 1.82
CA LYS A 43 -7.97 21.56 2.01
C LYS A 43 -7.32 22.85 1.52
N ALA A 44 -6.01 23.02 1.72
CA ALA A 44 -5.26 24.18 1.24
C ALA A 44 -5.20 24.28 -0.30
N LEU A 45 -5.41 23.17 -1.02
CA LEU A 45 -5.54 23.15 -2.48
C LEU A 45 -6.98 23.47 -2.95
N GLY A 46 -7.90 23.76 -2.03
CA GLY A 46 -9.31 24.01 -2.32
C GLY A 46 -10.11 22.74 -2.63
N LEU A 47 -9.59 21.57 -2.26
CA LEU A 47 -10.23 20.28 -2.47
C LEU A 47 -10.74 19.72 -1.13
N ASP A 48 -11.87 19.02 -1.15
CA ASP A 48 -12.29 18.14 -0.07
C ASP A 48 -12.02 16.69 -0.47
N ILE A 49 -11.10 16.02 0.23
CA ILE A 49 -10.77 14.61 -0.06
C ILE A 49 -11.96 13.67 0.12
N ARG A 50 -12.90 14.02 1.02
CA ARG A 50 -14.09 13.18 1.26
C ARG A 50 -15.10 13.26 0.11
N GLU A 51 -15.02 14.30 -0.71
CA GLU A 51 -15.80 14.44 -1.94
C GLU A 51 -15.03 13.93 -3.16
N ALA A 52 -13.69 14.07 -3.16
CA ALA A 52 -12.84 13.61 -4.24
C ALA A 52 -12.64 12.09 -4.27
N GLU A 53 -12.74 11.42 -3.11
CA GLU A 53 -12.59 9.98 -2.98
C GLU A 53 -13.83 9.34 -2.33
N PRO A 54 -14.28 8.15 -2.81
CA PRO A 54 -13.61 7.29 -3.78
C PRO A 54 -13.70 7.82 -5.22
N GLY A 55 -12.62 7.74 -5.99
CA GLY A 55 -12.63 8.12 -7.42
C GLY A 55 -13.61 7.28 -8.27
N PRO A 56 -13.94 7.70 -9.51
CA PRO A 56 -14.99 7.07 -10.32
C PRO A 56 -14.85 5.55 -10.50
N GLY A 57 -13.64 5.06 -10.78
CA GLY A 57 -13.38 3.63 -10.92
C GLY A 57 -13.58 2.82 -9.63
N ASN A 58 -13.39 3.44 -8.47
CA ASN A 58 -13.65 2.81 -7.17
C ASN A 58 -15.16 2.75 -6.88
N ILE A 59 -15.92 3.77 -7.28
CA ILE A 59 -17.38 3.78 -7.17
C ILE A 59 -17.98 2.70 -8.08
N GLU A 60 -17.51 2.59 -9.33
CA GLU A 60 -17.93 1.52 -10.24
C GLU A 60 -17.56 0.12 -9.72
N ALA A 61 -16.45 0.01 -8.99
CA ALA A 61 -16.04 -1.22 -8.30
C ALA A 61 -16.79 -1.48 -6.97
N GLY A 62 -17.72 -0.60 -6.56
CA GLY A 62 -18.65 -0.82 -5.46
C GLY A 62 -18.34 -0.08 -4.14
N LEU A 63 -17.32 0.78 -4.09
CA LEU A 63 -17.01 1.57 -2.88
C LEU A 63 -17.88 2.82 -2.78
N THR A 64 -18.46 3.04 -1.60
CA THR A 64 -19.45 4.11 -1.38
C THR A 64 -18.90 5.32 -0.64
N THR A 65 -17.87 5.15 0.19
CA THR A 65 -17.30 6.24 1.00
C THR A 65 -15.78 6.13 1.09
N LEU A 66 -15.09 7.26 1.31
CA LEU A 66 -13.66 7.26 1.63
C LEU A 66 -13.36 6.36 2.82
N THR A 67 -14.18 6.40 3.88
CA THR A 67 -14.00 5.57 5.07
C THR A 67 -14.03 4.07 4.74
N GLU A 68 -14.95 3.62 3.89
CA GLU A 68 -15.02 2.21 3.46
C GLU A 68 -13.75 1.79 2.72
N LYS A 69 -13.26 2.63 1.79
CA LYS A 69 -12.00 2.42 1.08
C LYS A 69 -10.82 2.34 2.05
N SER A 70 -10.73 3.30 2.97
CA SER A 70 -9.64 3.39 3.96
C SER A 70 -9.63 2.19 4.91
N LEU A 71 -10.79 1.70 5.33
CA LEU A 71 -10.90 0.49 6.17
C LEU A 71 -10.34 -0.76 5.45
N GLY A 72 -10.54 -0.86 4.14
CA GLY A 72 -9.91 -1.88 3.31
C GLY A 72 -8.40 -1.68 3.20
N ALA A 73 -7.95 -0.45 2.94
CA ALA A 73 -6.53 -0.11 2.78
C ALA A 73 -5.71 -0.42 4.04
N ILE A 74 -6.18 -0.03 5.23
CA ILE A 74 -5.45 -0.28 6.49
C ILE A 74 -5.31 -1.77 6.84
N ARG A 75 -6.13 -2.63 6.23
CA ARG A 75 -6.06 -4.09 6.43
C ARG A 75 -4.78 -4.69 5.88
N LYS A 76 -4.10 -4.03 4.93
CA LYS A 76 -2.77 -4.39 4.43
C LYS A 76 -1.74 -4.47 5.57
N GLY A 77 -1.92 -3.66 6.62
CA GLY A 77 -1.09 -3.70 7.83
C GLY A 77 -1.43 -4.82 8.81
N GLY A 78 -2.36 -5.72 8.50
CA GLY A 78 -2.77 -6.81 9.40
C GLY A 78 -3.38 -6.32 10.72
N THR A 79 -3.09 -7.03 11.81
CA THR A 79 -3.66 -6.77 13.15
C THR A 79 -2.61 -6.53 14.24
N THR A 80 -1.32 -6.62 13.92
CA THR A 80 -0.24 -6.41 14.89
C THR A 80 -0.14 -4.94 15.32
N PRO A 81 0.45 -4.65 16.49
CA PRO A 81 0.68 -3.27 16.92
C PRO A 81 1.59 -2.52 15.95
N ILE A 82 1.25 -1.25 15.70
CA ILE A 82 2.09 -0.33 14.93
C ILE A 82 3.19 0.15 15.87
N VAL A 83 4.44 -0.08 15.51
CA VAL A 83 5.58 0.20 16.39
C VAL A 83 6.24 1.55 16.11
N GLU A 84 6.05 2.10 14.93
CA GLU A 84 6.72 3.32 14.48
C GLU A 84 5.92 4.00 13.36
N VAL A 85 5.98 5.33 13.32
CA VAL A 85 5.53 6.14 12.17
C VAL A 85 6.74 6.97 11.72
N VAL A 86 7.10 6.86 10.45
CA VAL A 86 8.27 7.55 9.86
C VAL A 86 7.84 8.50 8.75
N ASP A 87 8.61 9.54 8.50
CA ASP A 87 8.37 10.43 7.35
C ASP A 87 8.72 9.73 6.02
N TYR A 88 8.29 10.31 4.90
CA TYR A 88 8.53 9.75 3.57
C TYR A 88 10.01 9.42 3.33
N ALA A 89 10.29 8.19 2.88
CA ALA A 89 11.62 7.66 2.61
C ALA A 89 12.57 7.61 3.83
N GLN A 90 12.09 7.87 5.05
CA GLN A 90 12.88 7.73 6.26
C GLN A 90 13.00 6.25 6.65
N ARG A 91 14.23 5.80 6.93
CA ARG A 91 14.49 4.42 7.36
C ARG A 91 13.91 4.16 8.76
N PRO A 92 13.06 3.13 8.95
CA PRO A 92 12.57 2.76 10.27
C PRO A 92 13.68 2.31 11.22
N SER A 93 13.55 2.68 12.49
CA SER A 93 14.48 2.31 13.56
C SER A 93 14.02 1.07 14.34
N ARG A 94 12.73 0.70 14.26
CA ARG A 94 12.13 -0.42 14.98
C ARG A 94 11.78 -1.60 14.07
N LYS A 95 11.72 -2.79 14.66
CA LYS A 95 11.22 -4.01 14.01
C LYS A 95 9.75 -4.21 14.34
N GLY A 96 8.93 -4.46 13.31
CA GLY A 96 7.49 -4.63 13.44
C GLY A 96 6.74 -4.01 12.26
N LEU A 97 5.48 -3.64 12.50
CA LEU A 97 4.67 -2.89 11.54
C LEU A 97 4.95 -1.40 11.66
N VAL A 98 5.32 -0.78 10.55
CA VAL A 98 5.66 0.64 10.47
C VAL A 98 4.74 1.32 9.47
N ILE A 99 4.29 2.54 9.79
CA ILE A 99 3.64 3.43 8.83
C ILE A 99 4.67 4.41 8.31
N MET A 100 4.80 4.54 7.00
CA MET A 100 5.55 5.63 6.36
C MET A 100 4.55 6.66 5.86
N ASP A 101 4.71 7.93 6.24
CA ASP A 101 3.89 9.01 5.72
C ASP A 101 4.27 9.27 4.25
N GLY A 102 3.39 8.90 3.32
CA GLY A 102 3.63 9.02 1.89
C GLY A 102 2.35 9.31 1.11
N PRO A 103 2.48 9.81 -0.14
CA PRO A 103 1.34 10.08 -1.00
C PRO A 103 0.64 8.77 -1.42
N ALA A 104 -0.54 8.87 -2.01
CA ALA A 104 -1.27 7.71 -2.53
C ALA A 104 -0.92 7.37 -4.00
N HIS A 105 0.06 8.03 -4.60
CA HIS A 105 0.47 7.75 -5.98
C HIS A 105 1.41 6.54 -6.02
N ASP A 106 0.93 5.42 -6.58
CA ASP A 106 1.60 4.11 -6.65
C ASP A 106 3.13 4.17 -6.80
N VAL A 107 3.62 4.75 -7.89
CA VAL A 107 5.06 4.77 -8.21
C VAL A 107 5.88 5.55 -7.16
N VAL A 108 5.29 6.61 -6.61
CA VAL A 108 5.94 7.45 -5.59
C VAL A 108 5.94 6.72 -4.25
N SER A 109 4.86 6.01 -3.92
CA SER A 109 4.78 5.13 -2.75
C SER A 109 5.83 4.03 -2.78
N VAL A 110 5.94 3.31 -3.90
CA VAL A 110 6.95 2.25 -4.11
C VAL A 110 8.35 2.84 -3.98
N THR A 111 8.64 3.96 -4.66
CA THR A 111 9.94 4.63 -4.58
C THR A 111 10.30 5.01 -3.14
N GLY A 112 9.35 5.56 -2.38
CA GLY A 112 9.54 5.95 -0.99
C GLY A 112 9.81 4.76 -0.07
N MET A 113 9.06 3.66 -0.21
CA MET A 113 9.26 2.45 0.62
C MET A 113 10.63 1.82 0.36
N VAL A 114 11.05 1.76 -0.91
CA VAL A 114 12.37 1.24 -1.27
C VAL A 114 13.48 2.16 -0.75
N ALA A 115 13.31 3.48 -0.85
CA ALA A 115 14.25 4.44 -0.27
C ALA A 115 14.33 4.35 1.28
N ALA A 116 13.21 4.03 1.95
CA ALA A 116 13.17 3.72 3.39
C ALA A 116 13.82 2.37 3.75
N GLY A 117 14.23 1.57 2.76
CA GLY A 117 14.95 0.31 2.93
C GLY A 117 14.11 -0.96 2.76
N ALA A 118 12.91 -0.88 2.18
CA ALA A 118 12.16 -2.06 1.78
C ALA A 118 12.92 -2.84 0.69
N GLN A 119 13.07 -4.15 0.89
CA GLN A 119 13.81 -5.03 -0.02
C GLN A 119 12.92 -5.76 -1.02
N VAL A 120 11.62 -5.89 -0.71
CA VAL A 120 10.58 -6.47 -1.56
C VAL A 120 9.32 -5.64 -1.34
N VAL A 121 8.57 -5.37 -2.40
CA VAL A 121 7.28 -4.68 -2.32
C VAL A 121 6.17 -5.62 -2.75
N VAL A 122 5.12 -5.74 -1.93
CA VAL A 122 3.88 -6.42 -2.31
C VAL A 122 2.87 -5.36 -2.71
N PHE A 123 2.45 -5.36 -3.96
CA PHE A 123 1.55 -4.38 -4.54
C PHE A 123 0.20 -5.04 -4.87
N THR A 124 -0.86 -4.64 -4.19
CA THR A 124 -2.22 -5.14 -4.44
C THR A 124 -2.93 -4.30 -5.50
N THR A 125 -3.60 -4.93 -6.46
CA THR A 125 -4.34 -4.21 -7.51
C THR A 125 -5.69 -4.87 -7.84
N GLY A 126 -6.73 -4.05 -8.00
CA GLY A 126 -8.06 -4.51 -8.42
C GLY A 126 -8.41 -4.17 -9.87
N LEU A 127 -7.71 -3.23 -10.48
CA LEU A 127 -7.94 -2.74 -11.85
C LEU A 127 -6.79 -3.05 -12.82
N GLY A 128 -5.67 -3.59 -12.31
CA GLY A 128 -4.46 -3.86 -13.08
C GLY A 128 -3.55 -2.63 -13.13
N THR A 129 -2.28 -2.83 -12.81
CA THR A 129 -1.26 -1.78 -12.92
C THR A 129 0.06 -2.38 -13.36
N PRO A 130 0.80 -1.75 -14.28
CA PRO A 130 2.11 -2.26 -14.70
C PRO A 130 3.21 -1.98 -13.66
N VAL A 131 2.95 -1.22 -12.59
CA VAL A 131 3.96 -0.74 -11.61
C VAL A 131 5.02 -1.79 -11.27
N GLY A 132 6.26 -1.42 -11.52
CA GLY A 132 7.47 -2.11 -11.07
C GLY A 132 8.38 -1.18 -10.27
N SER A 133 9.67 -1.51 -10.22
CA SER A 133 10.70 -0.67 -9.62
C SER A 133 12.05 -1.04 -10.22
N PRO A 134 12.94 -0.07 -10.49
CA PRO A 134 14.29 -0.36 -10.95
C PRO A 134 15.23 -0.84 -9.83
N ILE A 135 14.81 -0.81 -8.54
CA ILE A 135 15.69 -1.04 -7.39
C ILE A 135 15.34 -2.32 -6.62
N ALA A 136 14.06 -2.58 -6.37
CA ALA A 136 13.60 -3.74 -5.59
C ALA A 136 12.47 -4.48 -6.33
N PRO A 137 12.35 -5.81 -6.18
CA PRO A 137 11.28 -6.57 -6.81
C PRO A 137 9.90 -6.14 -6.30
N VAL A 138 8.95 -6.03 -7.22
CA VAL A 138 7.54 -5.77 -6.94
C VAL A 138 6.74 -7.01 -7.28
N ILE A 139 6.13 -7.62 -6.25
CA ILE A 139 5.20 -8.74 -6.36
C ILE A 139 3.80 -8.15 -6.51
N LYS A 140 3.17 -8.36 -7.66
CA LYS A 140 1.80 -7.90 -7.93
C LYS A 140 0.79 -8.97 -7.52
N VAL A 141 -0.20 -8.56 -6.73
CA VAL A 141 -1.28 -9.41 -6.22
C VAL A 141 -2.63 -8.87 -6.69
N SER A 142 -3.39 -9.67 -7.45
CA SER A 142 -4.74 -9.27 -7.85
C SER A 142 -5.73 -9.46 -6.71
N SER A 143 -6.69 -8.54 -6.56
CA SER A 143 -7.82 -8.71 -5.63
C SER A 143 -8.99 -9.52 -6.21
N ASN A 144 -8.99 -9.87 -7.50
CA ASN A 144 -10.05 -10.64 -8.14
C ASN A 144 -9.54 -11.54 -9.28
N SER A 145 -10.11 -12.73 -9.39
CA SER A 145 -9.63 -13.76 -10.33
C SER A 145 -9.82 -13.37 -11.80
N GLN A 146 -10.87 -12.59 -12.10
CA GLN A 146 -11.11 -12.12 -13.47
C GLN A 146 -10.00 -11.18 -13.96
N LEU A 147 -9.48 -10.30 -13.11
CA LEU A 147 -8.31 -9.49 -13.44
C LEU A 147 -7.07 -10.37 -13.60
N TYR A 148 -6.83 -11.29 -12.65
CA TYR A 148 -5.69 -12.20 -12.73
C TYR A 148 -5.65 -12.98 -14.05
N GLN A 149 -6.77 -13.57 -14.48
CA GLN A 149 -6.83 -14.33 -15.74
C GLN A 149 -6.57 -13.46 -16.98
N ARG A 150 -7.03 -12.20 -16.97
CA ARG A 150 -6.80 -11.27 -18.09
C ARG A 150 -5.39 -10.70 -18.13
N TRP A 151 -4.74 -10.59 -16.97
CA TRP A 151 -3.43 -9.97 -16.79
C TRP A 151 -2.42 -10.97 -16.23
N GLU A 152 -2.58 -12.25 -16.57
CA GLU A 152 -1.77 -13.32 -15.99
C GLU A 152 -0.29 -13.06 -16.23
N ASP A 153 0.11 -12.59 -17.41
CA ASP A 153 1.51 -12.26 -17.70
C ASP A 153 2.09 -11.12 -16.84
N ASN A 154 1.25 -10.32 -16.18
CA ASN A 154 1.67 -9.16 -15.38
C ASN A 154 1.55 -9.39 -13.86
N ILE A 155 0.67 -10.28 -13.39
CA ILE A 155 0.33 -10.42 -11.97
C ILE A 155 0.88 -11.72 -11.38
N ASP A 156 1.66 -11.62 -10.30
CA ASP A 156 2.34 -12.77 -9.69
C ASP A 156 1.39 -13.69 -8.92
N LEU A 157 0.39 -13.16 -8.23
CA LEU A 157 -0.53 -13.92 -7.37
C LEU A 157 -2.00 -13.51 -7.54
N ASN A 158 -2.91 -14.48 -7.36
CA ASN A 158 -4.36 -14.28 -7.39
C ASN A 158 -4.99 -14.36 -5.99
N ALA A 159 -5.21 -13.23 -5.31
CA ALA A 159 -5.97 -13.22 -4.06
C ALA A 159 -7.50 -13.28 -4.27
N GLY A 160 -7.96 -13.17 -5.51
CA GLY A 160 -9.38 -13.34 -5.87
C GLY A 160 -9.92 -14.74 -5.57
N ALA A 161 -9.05 -15.75 -5.53
CA ALA A 161 -9.39 -17.12 -5.16
C ALA A 161 -10.04 -17.24 -3.77
N ILE A 162 -9.81 -16.25 -2.88
CA ILE A 162 -10.52 -16.17 -1.59
C ILE A 162 -12.02 -15.91 -1.80
N LEU A 163 -12.37 -15.00 -2.71
CA LEU A 163 -13.76 -14.66 -3.01
C LEU A 163 -14.47 -15.77 -3.78
N ASP A 164 -13.71 -16.52 -4.59
CA ASP A 164 -14.23 -17.68 -5.32
C ASP A 164 -14.44 -18.91 -4.43
N GLY A 165 -13.96 -18.87 -3.18
CA GLY A 165 -14.05 -19.97 -2.22
C GLY A 165 -13.04 -21.10 -2.45
N GLU A 166 -12.06 -20.90 -3.32
CA GLU A 166 -10.99 -21.85 -3.62
C GLU A 166 -9.86 -21.79 -2.58
N GLU A 167 -9.68 -20.62 -1.97
CA GLU A 167 -8.65 -20.37 -0.96
C GLU A 167 -9.21 -19.69 0.30
N THR A 168 -8.45 -19.78 1.38
CA THR A 168 -8.72 -19.07 2.64
C THR A 168 -7.80 -17.87 2.78
N LEU A 169 -8.16 -16.91 3.63
CA LEU A 169 -7.28 -15.79 3.96
C LEU A 169 -5.92 -16.28 4.51
N ASP A 170 -5.93 -17.32 5.33
CA ASP A 170 -4.73 -17.91 5.93
C ASP A 170 -3.86 -18.66 4.93
N SER A 171 -4.45 -19.33 3.93
CA SER A 171 -3.69 -19.99 2.86
C SER A 171 -3.07 -18.96 1.92
N MET A 172 -3.85 -17.95 1.51
CA MET A 172 -3.36 -16.86 0.68
C MET A 172 -2.26 -16.06 1.37
N GLY A 173 -2.41 -15.77 2.67
CA GLY A 173 -1.37 -15.12 3.46
C GLY A 173 -0.07 -15.92 3.52
N ARG A 174 -0.15 -17.25 3.64
CA ARG A 174 1.01 -18.15 3.54
C ARG A 174 1.60 -18.16 2.12
N GLY A 175 0.77 -18.15 1.09
CA GLY A 175 1.20 -18.06 -0.30
C GLY A 175 1.97 -16.78 -0.60
N ILE A 176 1.48 -15.63 -0.13
CA ILE A 176 2.19 -14.34 -0.26
C ILE A 176 3.54 -14.39 0.48
N LEU A 177 3.58 -14.97 1.69
CA LEU A 177 4.85 -15.11 2.43
C LEU A 177 5.85 -16.00 1.68
N GLU A 178 5.40 -17.14 1.15
CA GLU A 178 6.23 -18.05 0.36
C GLU A 178 6.76 -17.35 -0.91
N GLU A 179 5.92 -16.58 -1.60
CA GLU A 179 6.33 -15.79 -2.76
C GLU A 179 7.41 -14.77 -2.41
N ILE A 180 7.25 -14.05 -1.28
CA ILE A 180 8.28 -13.13 -0.77
C ILE A 180 9.60 -13.88 -0.53
N LEU A 181 9.57 -15.07 0.05
CA LEU A 181 10.77 -15.88 0.31
C LEU A 181 11.44 -16.34 -0.98
N GLN A 182 10.68 -16.82 -1.96
CA GLN A 182 11.19 -17.24 -3.27
C GLN A 182 11.83 -16.07 -4.01
N VAL A 183 11.17 -14.91 -4.04
CA VAL A 183 11.69 -13.69 -4.66
C VAL A 183 12.95 -13.21 -3.96
N SER A 184 12.95 -13.21 -2.63
CA SER A 184 14.16 -12.91 -1.83
C SER A 184 15.30 -13.92 -2.08
N SER A 185 14.98 -15.11 -2.58
CA SER A 185 15.93 -16.17 -2.93
C SER A 185 16.33 -16.18 -4.42
N GLY A 186 15.88 -15.19 -5.20
CA GLY A 186 16.30 -14.99 -6.60
C GLY A 186 15.26 -15.34 -7.66
N LYS A 187 14.04 -15.73 -7.29
CA LYS A 187 12.91 -15.79 -8.25
C LYS A 187 12.63 -14.37 -8.74
N ARG A 188 12.54 -14.19 -10.06
CA ARG A 188 12.17 -12.90 -10.67
C ARG A 188 10.66 -12.73 -10.65
N THR A 189 10.18 -11.54 -10.30
CA THR A 189 8.75 -11.20 -10.42
C THR A 189 8.39 -10.92 -11.88
N LYS A 190 7.10 -10.98 -12.22
CA LYS A 190 6.60 -10.61 -13.55
C LYS A 190 6.95 -9.17 -13.91
N ALA A 191 7.00 -8.27 -12.93
CA ALA A 191 7.48 -6.91 -13.12
C ALA A 191 8.92 -6.86 -13.65
N GLU A 192 9.82 -7.65 -13.06
CA GLU A 192 11.22 -7.72 -13.49
C GLU A 192 11.39 -8.42 -14.84
N ILE A 193 10.59 -9.44 -15.12
CA ILE A 193 10.63 -10.19 -16.39
C ILE A 193 10.19 -9.30 -17.55
N LEU A 194 9.11 -8.53 -17.36
CA LEU A 194 8.56 -7.61 -18.37
C LEU A 194 9.33 -6.28 -18.47
N GLY A 195 10.23 -6.00 -17.52
CA GLY A 195 11.06 -4.80 -17.54
C GLY A 195 10.38 -3.53 -17.02
N HIS A 196 9.33 -3.67 -16.19
CA HIS A 196 8.65 -2.55 -15.53
C HIS A 196 9.59 -1.89 -14.51
N ARG A 197 9.87 -0.60 -14.70
CA ARG A 197 10.92 0.16 -14.00
C ARG A 197 10.45 1.56 -13.61
N GLU A 198 9.18 1.70 -13.30
CA GLU A 198 8.60 2.98 -12.92
C GLU A 198 9.32 3.52 -11.68
N PHE A 199 9.61 4.82 -11.71
CA PHE A 199 10.31 5.52 -10.64
C PHE A 199 9.85 6.97 -10.61
N ALA A 200 9.49 7.48 -9.43
CA ALA A 200 9.01 8.85 -9.27
C ALA A 200 9.31 9.33 -7.85
N ILE A 201 9.76 10.58 -7.73
CA ILE A 201 10.09 11.20 -6.46
C ILE A 201 8.92 12.08 -6.02
N HIS A 202 8.61 12.05 -4.72
CA HIS A 202 7.61 12.94 -4.14
C HIS A 202 8.09 14.40 -4.21
N THR A 203 7.38 15.24 -4.95
CA THR A 203 7.59 16.68 -4.98
C THR A 203 6.66 17.38 -3.98
N ILE A 204 7.23 18.26 -3.14
CA ILE A 204 6.47 18.99 -2.12
C ILE A 204 5.82 20.26 -2.71
N ALA A 205 6.44 20.83 -3.75
CA ALA A 205 6.00 22.02 -4.46
C ALA A 205 5.77 21.75 -5.96
N PRO A 206 5.02 22.60 -6.68
CA PRO A 206 4.93 22.55 -8.13
C PRO A 206 6.33 22.60 -8.75
N THR A 207 6.56 21.74 -9.72
CA THR A 207 7.77 21.82 -10.56
C THR A 207 7.46 22.81 -11.68
N VAL A 208 8.27 23.86 -11.80
CA VAL A 208 8.19 24.84 -12.91
C VAL A 208 8.75 24.26 -14.21
#